data_AF-A0A3D1IKU0-F1
#
_entry.id   AF-A0A3D1IKU0-F1
#
_cell.length_a   1.000
_cell.length_b   1.000
_cell.length_c   1.000
_cell.angle_alpha   90.00
_cell.angle_beta   90.00
_cell.angle_gamma   90.00
#
_symmetry.space_group_name_H-M   'P 1'
#
loop_
_entity.id
_entity.type
_entity.pdbx_description
1 polymer ?
#
loop_
_entity_poly.entity_id
_entity_poly.type
_entity_poly.pdbx_seq_one_letter_code
_entity_poly.pdbx_strand_id
1 'polypeptide(L)'
;MNNARVAVPPPRNEPILGYAPGSAEKTAVKARLTEFTDGSVEIPLLIGGREVTTGDLGDCILPHDHQRRVATYHRGNAHTVDQAIAAAAAARADWSAMPWESRAAIFLKAAELLAGRYRQVLNAATML
;
A
#
# COMPACT_ATOMS: atom_id res chain seq x y z
N MET A 1 -31.38 -8.98 -2.50
CA MET A 1 -30.84 -10.34 -2.68
C MET A 1 -30.48 -10.49 -4.15
N ASN A 2 -29.23 -10.83 -4.47
CA ASN A 2 -28.79 -10.98 -5.86
C ASN A 2 -29.17 -12.39 -6.34
N ASN A 3 -30.09 -12.52 -7.30
CA ASN A 3 -30.54 -13.81 -7.83
C ASN A 3 -29.62 -14.29 -8.96
N ALA A 4 -28.30 -14.26 -8.74
CA ALA A 4 -27.29 -14.63 -9.72
C ALA A 4 -26.26 -15.60 -9.11
N ARG A 5 -25.75 -16.51 -9.95
CA ARG A 5 -24.53 -17.28 -9.63
C ARG A 5 -23.32 -16.48 -10.08
N VAL A 6 -22.76 -15.70 -9.15
CA VAL A 6 -21.59 -14.85 -9.41
C VAL A 6 -20.33 -15.72 -9.51
N ALA A 7 -19.58 -15.55 -10.60
CA ALA A 7 -18.26 -16.15 -10.80
C ALA A 7 -17.18 -15.06 -10.77
N VAL A 8 -16.03 -15.37 -10.17
CA VAL A 8 -14.84 -14.49 -10.23
C VAL A 8 -14.03 -14.78 -11.49
N PRO A 9 -13.32 -13.78 -12.05
CA PRO A 9 -12.39 -14.01 -13.15
C PRO A 9 -11.35 -15.09 -12.79
N PRO A 10 -10.99 -15.99 -13.71
CA PRO A 10 -9.99 -17.01 -13.45
C PRO A 10 -8.63 -16.34 -13.18
N PRO A 11 -7.93 -16.68 -12.07
CA PRO A 11 -6.65 -16.08 -11.76
C PRO A 11 -5.58 -16.53 -12.75
N ARG A 12 -4.68 -15.62 -13.11
CA ARG A 12 -3.46 -15.89 -13.87
C ARG A 12 -2.29 -15.24 -13.16
N ASN A 13 -1.12 -15.86 -13.19
CA ASN A 13 0.07 -15.26 -12.61
C ASN A 13 0.42 -13.95 -13.33
N GLU A 14 0.77 -12.94 -12.55
CA GLU A 14 1.20 -11.66 -13.10
C GLU A 14 2.55 -11.81 -13.81
N PRO A 15 2.70 -11.33 -15.06
CA PRO A 15 3.97 -11.39 -15.77
C PRO A 15 5.08 -10.63 -15.05
N ILE A 16 6.26 -11.25 -14.96
CA ILE A 16 7.47 -10.59 -14.46
C ILE A 16 8.07 -9.76 -15.59
N LEU A 17 8.28 -8.47 -15.34
CA LEU A 17 8.90 -7.57 -16.32
C LEU A 17 10.43 -7.74 -16.32
N GLY A 18 11.07 -7.50 -17.46
CA GLY A 18 12.49 -7.76 -17.65
C GLY A 18 13.42 -6.66 -17.18
N TYR A 19 12.98 -5.39 -17.14
CA TYR A 19 13.81 -4.24 -16.76
C TYR A 19 15.14 -4.14 -17.54
N ALA A 20 15.09 -4.52 -18.82
CA ALA A 20 16.23 -4.48 -19.72
C ALA A 20 16.71 -3.04 -19.97
N PRO A 21 17.97 -2.81 -20.37
CA PRO A 21 18.46 -1.49 -20.78
C PRO A 21 17.51 -0.84 -21.82
N GLY A 22 17.12 0.42 -21.59
CA GLY A 22 16.22 1.18 -22.46
C GLY A 22 14.73 0.83 -22.37
N SER A 23 14.34 -0.19 -21.60
CA SER A 23 12.93 -0.57 -21.43
C SER A 23 12.11 0.49 -20.69
N ALA A 24 10.82 0.57 -21.02
CA ALA A 24 9.92 1.56 -20.42
C ALA A 24 9.76 1.32 -18.90
N GLU A 25 9.68 0.07 -18.46
CA GLU A 25 9.58 -0.28 -17.05
C GLU A 25 10.83 0.10 -16.26
N LYS A 26 12.03 0.00 -16.86
CA LYS A 26 13.28 0.42 -16.22
C LYS A 26 13.34 1.93 -16.08
N THR A 27 12.91 2.68 -17.11
CA THR A 27 12.82 4.13 -17.05
C THR A 27 11.83 4.57 -15.97
N ALA A 28 10.66 3.94 -15.91
CA ALA A 28 9.62 4.27 -14.94
C ALA A 28 10.03 3.96 -13.49
N VAL A 29 10.68 2.82 -13.21
CA VAL A 29 11.15 2.52 -11.84
C VAL A 29 12.28 3.44 -11.41
N LYS A 30 13.20 3.79 -12.32
CA LYS A 30 14.26 4.77 -12.03
C LYS A 30 13.71 6.13 -11.66
N ALA A 31 12.67 6.59 -12.35
CA ALA A 31 12.01 7.86 -12.01
C ALA A 31 11.44 7.84 -10.59
N ARG A 32 10.82 6.72 -10.18
CA ARG A 32 10.28 6.57 -8.81
C ARG A 32 11.35 6.43 -7.75
N LEU A 33 12.46 5.75 -8.05
CA LEU A 33 13.60 5.70 -7.14
C LEU A 33 14.13 7.11 -6.87
N THR A 34 14.37 7.91 -7.92
CA THR A 34 14.83 9.30 -7.76
C THR A 34 13.84 10.13 -6.94
N GLU A 35 12.55 10.07 -7.28
CA GLU A 35 11.48 10.78 -6.56
C GLU A 35 11.49 10.48 -5.06
N PHE A 36 11.62 9.20 -4.68
CA PHE A 36 11.57 8.78 -3.27
C PHE A 36 12.87 9.03 -2.53
N THR A 37 14.01 8.96 -3.21
CA THR A 37 15.29 9.26 -2.56
C THR A 37 15.50 10.76 -2.34
N ASP A 38 14.96 11.61 -3.22
CA ASP A 38 15.12 13.06 -3.14
C ASP A 38 14.04 13.73 -2.26
N GLY A 39 12.90 13.05 -2.09
CA GLY A 39 11.86 13.44 -1.16
C GLY A 39 12.12 13.00 0.29
N SER A 40 11.39 13.61 1.22
CA SER A 40 11.22 13.11 2.59
C SER A 40 9.73 12.97 2.84
N VAL A 41 9.26 11.75 3.02
CA VAL A 41 7.84 11.46 3.32
C VAL A 41 7.64 11.35 4.83
N GLU A 42 6.58 11.95 5.35
CA GLU A 42 6.10 11.69 6.71
C GLU A 42 4.92 10.71 6.63
N ILE A 43 5.03 9.56 7.28
CA ILE A 43 4.08 8.46 7.20
C ILE A 43 3.21 8.47 8.47
N PRO A 44 1.93 8.88 8.38
CA PRO A 44 1.01 8.84 9.51
C PRO A 44 0.53 7.42 9.80
N LEU A 45 -0.05 7.23 10.99
CA LEU A 45 -0.90 6.07 11.22
C LEU A 45 -2.23 6.30 10.48
N LEU A 46 -2.81 5.24 9.89
CA LEU A 46 -4.15 5.29 9.30
C LEU A 46 -5.13 4.53 10.19
N ILE A 47 -5.98 5.26 10.92
CA ILE A 47 -6.95 4.69 11.86
C ILE A 47 -8.36 5.12 11.45
N GLY A 48 -9.24 4.14 11.16
CA GLY A 48 -10.62 4.41 10.74
C GLY A 48 -10.73 5.26 9.47
N GLY A 49 -9.74 5.17 8.57
CA GLY A 49 -9.68 5.97 7.34
C GLY A 49 -9.18 7.40 7.53
N ARG A 50 -8.59 7.74 8.68
CA ARG A 50 -8.02 9.07 8.95
C ARG A 50 -6.54 8.97 9.30
N GLU A 51 -5.80 10.01 8.91
CA GLU A 51 -4.41 10.18 9.32
C GLU A 51 -4.35 10.58 10.80
N VAL A 52 -3.49 9.90 11.55
CA VAL A 52 -3.20 10.16 12.97
C VAL A 52 -1.71 10.35 13.12
N THR A 53 -1.33 11.53 13.61
CA THR A 53 0.05 11.89 13.92
C THR A 53 0.27 11.85 15.43
N THR A 54 1.37 11.23 15.87
CA THR A 54 1.70 11.04 17.29
C THR A 54 2.81 11.96 17.78
N GLY A 55 3.55 12.60 16.86
CA GLY A 55 4.79 13.34 17.14
C GLY A 55 5.99 12.45 17.52
N ASP A 56 5.78 11.20 17.92
CA ASP A 56 6.86 10.21 18.12
C ASP A 56 7.26 9.63 16.76
N LEU A 57 8.37 10.14 16.21
CA LEU A 57 8.85 9.81 14.88
C LEU A 57 9.94 8.74 14.93
N GLY A 58 9.82 7.74 14.05
CA GLY A 58 10.91 6.86 13.65
C GLY A 58 11.39 7.18 12.24
N ASP A 59 12.64 6.85 11.94
CA ASP A 59 13.20 7.02 10.60
C ASP A 59 13.07 5.75 9.75
N CYS A 60 12.78 5.93 8.46
CA CYS A 60 12.98 4.91 7.42
C CYS A 60 14.29 5.22 6.71
N ILE A 61 15.27 4.33 6.86
CA ILE A 61 16.61 4.44 6.26
C ILE A 61 16.79 3.42 5.14
N LEU A 62 17.67 3.72 4.18
CA LEU A 62 18.04 2.75 3.14
C LEU A 62 18.95 1.67 3.74
N PRO A 63 18.62 0.37 3.63
CA PRO A 63 19.48 -0.69 4.16
C PRO A 63 20.87 -0.75 3.48
N HIS A 64 20.96 -0.30 2.23
CA HIS A 64 22.20 -0.26 1.45
C HIS A 64 22.97 1.06 1.57
N ASP A 65 22.38 2.08 2.20
CA ASP A 65 23.01 3.36 2.53
C ASP A 65 22.39 3.90 3.83
N HIS A 66 22.81 3.33 4.95
CA HIS A 66 22.20 3.57 6.26
C HIS A 66 22.34 5.02 6.76
N GLN A 67 23.14 5.86 6.10
CA GLN A 67 23.23 7.30 6.40
C GLN A 67 22.11 8.09 5.72
N ARG A 68 21.44 7.51 4.72
CA ARG A 68 20.36 8.13 3.98
C ARG A 68 19.01 7.75 4.57
N ARG A 69 18.30 8.77 5.06
CA ARG A 69 16.89 8.70 5.44
C ARG A 69 16.01 9.06 4.25
N VAL A 70 14.95 8.28 4.02
CA VAL A 70 13.98 8.51 2.93
C VAL A 70 12.57 8.84 3.42
N ALA A 71 12.24 8.46 4.65
CA ALA A 71 10.97 8.84 5.27
C ALA A 71 11.10 8.90 6.79
N THR A 72 10.08 9.48 7.42
CA THR A 72 9.81 9.35 8.85
C THR A 72 8.42 8.76 9.01
N TYR A 73 8.15 8.06 10.11
CA TYR A 73 6.84 7.50 10.41
C TYR A 73 6.45 7.75 11.86
N HIS A 74 5.15 7.93 12.09
CA HIS A 74 4.61 8.02 13.43
C HIS A 74 4.56 6.64 14.10
N ARG A 75 5.21 6.51 15.25
CA ARG A 75 5.14 5.31 16.08
C ARG A 75 3.80 5.26 16.81
N GLY A 76 3.18 4.08 16.78
CA GLY A 76 2.00 3.77 17.56
C GLY A 76 2.34 3.61 19.05
N ASN A 77 1.41 4.06 19.89
CA ASN A 77 1.42 3.86 21.34
C ASN A 77 0.10 3.17 21.78
N ALA A 78 -0.02 2.85 23.07
CA ALA A 78 -1.19 2.18 23.63
C ALA A 78 -2.52 2.87 23.26
N HIS A 79 -2.55 4.21 23.31
CA HIS A 79 -3.74 4.98 22.95
C HIS A 79 -4.13 4.80 21.48
N THR A 80 -3.16 4.90 20.55
CA THR A 80 -3.43 4.69 19.12
C THR A 80 -3.84 3.25 18.80
N VAL A 81 -3.37 2.28 19.58
CA VAL A 81 -3.79 0.87 19.44
C VAL A 81 -5.25 0.71 19.87
N ASP A 82 -5.66 1.29 20.99
CA ASP A 82 -7.05 1.28 21.44
C ASP A 82 -7.98 1.95 20.42
N GLN A 83 -7.56 3.08 19.84
CA GLN A 83 -8.27 3.75 18.74
C GLN A 83 -8.40 2.85 17.52
N ALA A 84 -7.34 2.15 17.12
CA ALA A 84 -7.36 1.22 15.99
C ALA A 84 -8.29 0.03 16.24
N ILE A 85 -8.29 -0.53 17.45
CA ILE A 85 -9.19 -1.61 17.86
C ILE A 85 -10.65 -1.14 17.78
N ALA A 86 -10.96 0.02 18.36
CA ALA A 86 -12.30 0.58 18.34
C ALA A 86 -12.78 0.85 16.91
N ALA A 87 -11.93 1.42 16.05
CA ALA A 87 -12.25 1.69 14.64
C ALA A 87 -12.50 0.39 13.86
N ALA A 88 -11.68 -0.64 14.06
CA ALA A 88 -11.86 -1.94 13.43
C ALA A 88 -13.15 -2.64 13.90
N ALA A 89 -13.44 -2.58 15.20
CA ALA A 89 -14.66 -3.13 15.78
C ALA A 89 -15.92 -2.43 15.25
N ALA A 90 -15.88 -1.10 15.10
CA ALA A 90 -16.98 -0.32 14.53
C ALA A 90 -17.23 -0.68 13.05
N ALA A 91 -16.18 -0.84 12.24
CA ALA A 91 -16.30 -1.18 10.81
C ALA A 91 -16.71 -2.65 10.56
N ARG A 92 -16.57 -3.54 11.55
CA ARG A 92 -16.76 -4.99 11.39
C ARG A 92 -18.16 -5.34 10.88
N ALA A 93 -19.21 -4.73 11.44
CA ALA A 93 -20.59 -5.07 11.10
C ALA A 93 -20.84 -4.82 9.61
N ASP A 94 -20.54 -3.62 9.13
CA ASP A 94 -20.73 -3.21 7.74
C ASP A 94 -19.87 -4.07 6.78
N TRP A 95 -18.58 -4.23 7.08
CA TRP A 95 -17.69 -5.05 6.27
C TRP A 95 -18.17 -6.50 6.15
N SER A 96 -18.63 -7.09 7.25
CA SER A 96 -19.10 -8.48 7.27
C SER A 96 -20.45 -8.67 6.57
N ALA A 97 -21.29 -7.63 6.57
CA ALA A 97 -22.58 -7.62 5.89
C ALA A 97 -22.46 -7.42 4.36
N MET A 98 -21.29 -6.97 3.88
CA MET A 98 -21.05 -6.84 2.44
C MET A 98 -21.17 -8.20 1.73
N PRO A 99 -21.84 -8.24 0.56
CA PRO A 99 -21.77 -9.40 -0.32
C PRO A 99 -20.33 -9.81 -0.59
N TRP A 100 -20.06 -11.11 -0.60
CA TRP A 100 -18.70 -11.62 -0.73
C TRP A 100 -18.05 -11.15 -2.04
N GLU A 101 -18.84 -11.00 -3.11
CA GLU A 101 -18.39 -10.52 -4.41
C GLU A 101 -17.93 -9.06 -4.36
N SER A 102 -18.59 -8.21 -3.56
CA SER A 102 -18.18 -6.82 -3.35
C SER A 102 -16.86 -6.75 -2.60
N ARG A 103 -16.65 -7.63 -1.60
CA ARG A 103 -15.35 -7.73 -0.91
C ARG A 103 -14.26 -8.22 -1.86
N ALA A 104 -14.54 -9.24 -2.68
CA ALA A 104 -13.61 -9.73 -3.70
C ALA A 104 -13.23 -8.64 -4.73
N ALA A 105 -14.20 -7.83 -5.16
CA ALA A 105 -13.99 -6.75 -6.12
C ALA A 105 -12.96 -5.72 -5.65
N ILE A 106 -12.88 -5.43 -4.34
CA ILE A 106 -11.87 -4.52 -3.77
C ILE A 106 -10.46 -5.06 -4.01
N PHE A 107 -10.24 -6.36 -3.75
CA PHE A 107 -8.93 -6.98 -3.95
C PHE A 107 -8.59 -7.14 -5.44
N LEU A 108 -9.57 -7.45 -6.29
CA LEU A 108 -9.37 -7.49 -7.74
C LEU A 108 -8.98 -6.11 -8.28
N LYS A 109 -9.61 -5.04 -7.78
CA LYS A 109 -9.24 -3.68 -8.17
C LYS A 109 -7.86 -3.31 -7.66
N ALA A 110 -7.52 -3.68 -6.43
CA ALA A 110 -6.18 -3.47 -5.89
C ALA A 110 -5.11 -4.19 -6.73
N ALA A 111 -5.37 -5.44 -7.15
CA ALA A 111 -4.46 -6.19 -8.02
C ALA A 111 -4.24 -5.50 -9.37
N GLU A 112 -5.31 -5.03 -10.03
CA GLU A 112 -5.21 -4.27 -11.29
C GLU A 112 -4.40 -2.96 -11.10
N LEU A 113 -4.65 -2.25 -10.01
CA LEU A 113 -3.96 -1.01 -9.66
C LEU A 113 -2.45 -1.24 -9.43
N LEU A 114 -2.09 -2.35 -8.76
CA LEU A 114 -0.70 -2.75 -8.53
C LEU A 114 -0.03 -3.30 -9.80
N ALA A 115 -0.77 -3.94 -10.71
CA ALA A 115 -0.25 -4.40 -11.99
C ALA A 115 -0.02 -3.25 -12.98
N GLY A 116 -0.80 -2.17 -12.88
CA GLY A 116 -0.67 -1.01 -13.76
C GLY A 116 -0.02 0.18 -13.04
N ARG A 117 -0.87 1.15 -12.73
CA ARG A 117 -0.51 2.51 -12.29
C ARG A 117 0.49 2.55 -11.14
N TYR A 118 0.36 1.66 -10.16
CA TYR A 118 1.17 1.69 -8.94
C TYR A 118 2.33 0.69 -8.95
N ARG A 119 2.53 -0.08 -10.03
CA ARG A 119 3.59 -1.10 -10.10
C ARG A 119 4.95 -0.54 -9.71
N GLN A 120 5.38 0.53 -10.37
CA GLN A 120 6.72 1.09 -10.16
C GLN A 120 6.83 1.94 -8.89
N VAL A 121 5.71 2.43 -8.37
CA VAL A 121 5.64 3.03 -7.03
C VAL A 121 5.98 1.97 -5.99
N LEU A 122 5.29 0.82 -6.03
CA LEU A 122 5.52 -0.26 -5.07
C LEU A 122 6.92 -0.87 -5.20
N ASN A 123 7.38 -1.13 -6.42
CA ASN A 123 8.72 -1.67 -6.65
C ASN A 123 9.81 -0.73 -6.12
N ALA A 124 9.75 0.56 -6.44
CA ALA A 124 10.73 1.53 -5.95
C ALA A 124 10.69 1.66 -4.42
N ALA A 125 9.49 1.74 -3.82
CA ALA A 125 9.34 1.81 -2.36
C ALA A 125 9.87 0.57 -1.62
N THR A 126 9.96 -0.58 -2.30
CA THR A 126 10.48 -1.84 -1.73
C THR A 126 11.98 -2.03 -1.98
N MET A 127 12.51 -1.41 -3.04
CA MET A 127 13.94 -1.43 -3.35
C MET A 127 14.76 -0.52 -2.42
N LEU A 128 14.13 0.56 -1.95
CA LEU A 128 14.69 1.54 -1.02
C LEU A 128 14.60 1.02 0.41
#